data_AF-A0A6J6V515-F1
#
_entry.id   AF-A0A6J6V515-F1
#
_cell.length_a   1.000
_cell.length_b   1.000
_cell.length_c   1.000
_cell.angle_alpha   90.00
_cell.angle_beta   90.00
_cell.angle_gamma   90.00
#
_symmetry.space_group_name_H-M   'P 1'
#
loop_
_entity.id
_entity.type
_entity.pdbx_description
1 polymer ?
#
loop_
_entity_poly.entity_id
_entity_poly.type
_entity_poly.pdbx_seq_one_letter_code
_entity_poly.pdbx_strand_id
1 'polypeptide(L)' 'MTSEMTPDEEYEFYADPANQTPTGEPRRRSAKLTTPIPVRFPADVLDEVKRRADADDRSVSSWIRRAVEHELNRPA' A
#
# COMPACT_ATOMS: atom_id res chain seq x y z
N MET A 1 12.93 -18.85 14.50
CA MET A 1 13.03 -17.93 15.65
C MET A 1 14.00 -16.84 15.24
N THR A 2 13.50 -15.70 14.77
CA THR A 2 14.35 -14.53 14.54
C THR A 2 14.66 -13.94 15.90
N SER A 3 15.94 -13.91 16.30
CA SER A 3 16.37 -13.19 17.49
C SER A 3 16.07 -11.72 17.25
N GLU A 4 15.28 -11.08 18.11
CA GLU A 4 15.09 -9.63 18.05
C GLU A 4 16.41 -8.98 18.50
N MET A 5 17.10 -8.33 17.58
CA MET A 5 18.31 -7.54 17.85
C MET A 5 17.90 -6.11 18.18
N THR A 6 18.64 -5.45 19.06
CA THR A 6 18.46 -4.01 19.29
C THR A 6 18.97 -3.21 18.07
N PRO A 7 18.52 -1.95 17.88
CA PRO A 7 18.98 -1.14 16.74
C PRO A 7 20.50 -0.99 16.62
N ASP A 8 21.22 -0.90 17.76
CA ASP A 8 22.68 -0.78 17.76
C ASP A 8 23.35 -2.10 17.36
N GLU A 9 22.83 -3.23 17.82
CA GLU A 9 23.31 -4.56 17.43
C GLU A 9 23.04 -4.85 15.94
N GLU A 10 21.91 -4.39 15.39
CA GLU A 10 21.65 -4.46 13.95
C GLU A 10 22.65 -3.61 13.16
N TYR A 11 22.97 -2.40 13.64
CA TYR A 11 23.95 -1.53 12.99
C TYR A 11 25.34 -2.17 12.95
N GLU A 12 25.79 -2.75 14.06
CA GLU A 12 27.05 -3.48 14.12
C GLU A 12 27.04 -4.73 13.24
N PHE A 13 25.93 -5.48 13.21
CA PHE A 13 25.77 -6.67 12.38
C PHE A 13 25.93 -6.36 10.88
N TYR A 14 25.35 -5.25 10.41
CA TYR A 14 25.47 -4.84 9.01
C TYR A 14 26.76 -4.05 8.69
N ALA A 15 27.62 -3.78 9.68
CA ALA A 15 28.94 -3.20 9.43
C ALA A 15 29.87 -4.17 8.66
N ASP A 16 29.63 -5.48 8.77
CA ASP A 16 30.29 -6.50 7.96
C ASP A 16 29.66 -6.57 6.55
N PRO A 17 30.45 -6.36 5.47
CA PRO A 17 29.96 -6.48 4.09
C PRO A 17 29.32 -7.83 3.75
N ALA A 18 29.72 -8.93 4.42
CA ALA A 18 29.15 -10.25 4.20
C ALA A 18 27.64 -10.29 4.51
N ASN A 19 27.23 -9.55 5.56
CA ASN A 19 25.85 -9.49 6.03
C ASN A 19 24.97 -8.54 5.21
N GLN A 20 25.55 -7.78 4.27
CA GLN A 20 24.82 -6.91 3.35
C GLN A 20 24.35 -7.63 2.09
N THR A 21 24.68 -8.92 1.94
CA THR A 21 24.22 -9.72 0.80
C THR A 21 22.72 -9.99 0.94
N PRO A 22 21.88 -9.62 -0.03
CA PRO A 22 20.45 -9.92 0.01
C PRO A 22 20.22 -11.42 0.20
N THR A 23 19.48 -11.78 1.25
CA THR A 23 19.16 -13.17 1.54
C THR A 23 17.86 -13.57 0.87
N GLY A 24 17.85 -14.78 0.29
CA GLY A 24 16.66 -15.39 -0.33
C GLY A 24 16.45 -15.05 -1.81
N GLU A 25 15.44 -15.69 -2.39
CA GLU A 25 15.10 -15.49 -3.81
C GLU A 25 14.59 -14.06 -4.04
N PRO A 26 15.11 -13.34 -5.05
CA PRO A 26 14.63 -12.01 -5.41
C PRO A 26 13.11 -12.01 -5.66
N ARG A 27 12.36 -11.35 -4.78
CA ARG A 27 10.93 -11.14 -5.02
C ARG A 27 10.74 -9.96 -5.96
N ARG A 28 10.24 -10.24 -7.16
CA ARG A 28 9.67 -9.20 -8.03
C ARG A 28 8.35 -8.74 -7.43
N ARG A 29 8.11 -7.43 -7.34
CA ARG A 29 6.77 -6.92 -7.02
C ARG A 29 5.75 -7.54 -7.99
N SER A 30 4.72 -8.16 -7.46
CA SER A 30 3.64 -8.80 -8.23
C SER A 30 2.96 -7.76 -9.12
N ALA A 31 3.01 -8.01 -10.44
CA ALA A 31 2.32 -7.35 -11.56
C ALA A 31 2.20 -5.81 -11.55
N LYS A 32 2.42 -5.21 -12.73
CA LYS A 32 2.09 -3.79 -12.97
C LYS A 32 0.67 -3.51 -12.48
N LEU A 33 0.48 -2.39 -11.76
CA LEU A 33 -0.84 -1.79 -11.58
C LEU A 33 -1.53 -1.81 -12.94
N THR A 34 -2.72 -2.41 -13.01
CA THR A 34 -3.54 -2.47 -14.23
C THR A 34 -3.65 -1.07 -14.82
N THR A 35 -3.73 -0.98 -16.15
CA THR A 35 -3.89 0.31 -16.84
C THR A 35 -4.99 1.13 -16.15
N PRO A 36 -4.73 2.40 -15.75
CA PRO A 36 -5.73 3.21 -15.09
C PRO A 36 -7.01 3.32 -15.93
N ILE A 37 -8.15 2.97 -15.33
CA ILE A 37 -9.46 3.10 -15.98
C ILE A 37 -10.03 4.48 -15.63
N PRO A 38 -10.24 5.39 -16.61
CA PRO A 38 -10.81 6.70 -16.34
C PRO A 38 -12.31 6.59 -16.02
N VAL A 39 -12.70 6.90 -14.79
CA VAL A 39 -14.10 7.06 -14.38
C VAL A 39 -14.42 8.57 -14.33
N ARG A 40 -15.54 8.97 -14.94
CA ARG A 40 -16.00 10.37 -14.91
C ARG A 40 -17.05 10.52 -13.83
N PHE A 41 -16.81 11.46 -12.91
CA PHE A 41 -17.77 11.87 -11.91
C PHE A 41 -18.28 13.28 -12.23
N PRO A 42 -19.57 13.56 -11.94
CA PRO A 42 -20.03 14.93 -11.73
C PRO A 42 -19.14 15.65 -10.71
N ALA A 43 -18.97 16.96 -10.86
CA ALA A 43 -18.04 17.73 -10.04
C ALA A 43 -18.38 17.69 -8.54
N ASP A 44 -19.67 17.80 -8.22
CA ASP A 44 -20.22 17.68 -6.87
C ASP A 44 -19.91 16.32 -6.25
N VAL A 45 -20.06 15.24 -7.01
CA VAL A 45 -19.72 13.88 -6.55
C VAL A 45 -18.21 13.74 -6.32
N LEU A 46 -17.39 14.29 -7.22
CA LEU A 46 -15.94 14.23 -7.07
C LEU A 46 -15.46 14.97 -5.81
N ASP A 47 -16.05 16.13 -5.51
CA ASP A 47 -15.69 16.91 -4.33
C ASP A 47 -16.12 16.22 -3.04
N GLU A 48 -17.27 15.54 -3.06
CA GLU A 48 -17.69 14.69 -1.94
C GLU A 48 -16.72 13.54 -1.69
N VAL A 49 -16.27 12.87 -2.76
CA VAL A 49 -15.30 11.77 -2.66
C VAL A 49 -13.99 12.26 -2.07
N LYS A 50 -13.48 13.42 -2.50
CA LYS A 50 -12.26 14.01 -1.92
C LYS A 50 -12.42 14.25 -0.43
N ARG A 51 -13.52 14.90 -0.02
CA ARG A 51 -13.80 15.21 1.38
C ARG A 51 -13.83 13.95 2.26
N ARG A 52 -14.45 12.87 1.78
CA ARG A 52 -14.50 11.59 2.52
C ARG A 52 -13.16 10.88 2.57
N ALA A 53 -12.39 10.93 1.48
CA ALA A 53 -11.05 10.36 1.45
C ALA A 53 -10.13 11.07 2.45
N ASP A 54 -10.18 12.41 2.51
CA ASP A 54 -9.42 13.21 3.46
C ASP A 54 -9.84 12.91 4.92
N ALA A 55 -11.14 12.77 5.18
CA ALA A 55 -11.65 12.41 6.52
C ALA A 55 -11.20 11.02 7.00
N ASP A 56 -10.86 10.11 6.07
CA ASP A 56 -10.38 8.76 6.37
C ASP A 56 -8.84 8.65 6.33
N ASP A 57 -8.11 9.77 6.22
CA ASP A 57 -6.65 9.84 6.03
C ASP A 57 -6.15 8.97 4.85
N ARG A 58 -6.90 8.99 3.73
CA ARG A 58 -6.66 8.12 2.57
C ARG A 58 -6.57 8.94 1.29
N SER A 59 -5.82 8.43 0.32
CA SER A 59 -5.90 8.95 -1.05
C SER A 59 -7.26 8.61 -1.68
N VAL A 60 -7.74 9.47 -2.58
CA VAL A 60 -8.98 9.27 -3.35
C VAL A 60 -9.03 7.88 -4.00
N SER A 61 -7.94 7.44 -4.64
CA SER A 61 -7.88 6.13 -5.29
C SER A 61 -7.99 4.97 -4.30
N SER A 62 -7.38 5.09 -3.11
CA SER A 62 -7.46 4.08 -2.05
C SER A 62 -8.87 4.01 -1.46
N TRP A 63 -9.47 5.18 -1.24
CA TRP A 63 -10.84 5.31 -0.74
C TRP A 63 -11.87 4.72 -1.71
N ILE A 64 -11.79 5.05 -3.01
CA ILE A 64 -12.69 4.50 -4.05
C ILE A 64 -12.57 2.98 -4.14
N ARG A 65 -11.35 2.43 -4.14
CA ARG A 65 -11.17 0.96 -4.19
C ARG A 65 -11.85 0.27 -3.03
N ARG A 66 -11.67 0.79 -1.81
CA ARG A 66 -12.31 0.26 -0.61
C ARG A 66 -13.84 0.39 -0.67
N ALA A 67 -14.36 1.51 -1.16
CA ALA A 67 -15.80 1.71 -1.32
C ALA A 67 -16.41 0.71 -2.32
N VAL A 68 -15.73 0.47 -3.44
CA VAL A 68 -16.14 -0.52 -4.43
C VAL A 68 -16.08 -1.94 -3.86
N GLU A 69 -15.01 -2.31 -3.17
CA GLU A 69 -14.90 -3.60 -2.48
C GLU A 69 -16.02 -3.79 -1.46
N HIS A 70 -16.35 -2.75 -0.69
CA HIS A 70 -17.44 -2.80 0.27
C HIS A 70 -18.80 -3.05 -0.41
N GLU A 71 -19.10 -2.30 -1.48
CA GLU A 71 -20.36 -2.45 -2.21
C GLU A 71 -20.48 -3.82 -2.88
N LEU A 72 -19.40 -4.37 -3.42
CA LEU A 72 -19.38 -5.72 -4.01
C LEU A 72 -19.60 -6.84 -2.97
N ASN A 73 -19.25 -6.60 -1.71
CA ASN A 73 -19.48 -7.53 -0.61
C ASN A 73 -20.82 -7.34 0.10
N ARG A 74 -21.61 -6.34 -0.30
CA ARG A 74 -22.92 -6.05 0.29
C ARG A 74 -23.95 -7.06 -0.24
N PRO A 75 -24.78 -7.68 0.62
CA PRO A 75 -25.88 -8.51 0.15
C PRO A 75 -26.91 -7.67 -0.62
N ALA A 76 -27.51 -8.28 -1.64
CA ALA A 76 -28.51 -7.66 -2.51
C ALA A 76 -29.84 -7.36 -1.79
#